data_AF-A0A3D3AJ60-F1
#
_entry.id   AF-A0A3D3AJ60-F1
#
_cell.length_a   1.000
_cell.length_b   1.000
_cell.length_c   1.000
_cell.angle_alpha   90.00
_cell.angle_beta   90.00
_cell.angle_gamma   90.00
#
_symmetry.space_group_name_H-M   'P 1'
#
loop_
_entity.id
_entity.type
_entity.pdbx_description
1 polymer ?
#
loop_
_entity_poly.entity_id
_entity_poly.type
_entity_poly.pdbx_seq_one_letter_code
_entity_poly.pdbx_strand_id
1 'polypeptide(L)' 'MNQSEIIFYKTEDGTVKIDTIFQNETIWLTQKKMAELFDVQRPAITKHLKNIFESGELDEQVVSSILEHTT' A
#
# COMPACT_ATOMS: atom_id res chain seq x y z
N MET A 1 -23.56 -2.00 -6.16
CA MET A 1 -23.15 -0.72 -5.53
C MET A 1 -21.82 -1.00 -4.84
N ASN A 2 -20.69 -0.50 -5.36
CA ASN A 2 -19.39 -0.70 -4.73
C ASN A 2 -19.31 0.25 -3.53
N GLN A 3 -19.49 -0.28 -2.32
CA GLN A 3 -19.34 0.49 -1.09
C GLN A 3 -17.84 0.74 -0.89
N SER A 4 -17.37 1.93 -1.23
CA SER A 4 -16.07 2.42 -0.79
C SER A 4 -16.20 2.73 0.71
N GLU A 5 -15.66 1.84 1.54
CA GLU A 5 -15.67 2.03 2.99
C GLU A 5 -14.39 2.74 3.41
N ILE A 6 -14.54 3.82 4.19
CA ILE A 6 -13.41 4.52 4.79
C ILE A 6 -13.05 3.75 6.07
N ILE A 7 -11.91 3.05 6.06
CA ILE A 7 -11.45 2.28 7.21
C ILE A 7 -10.55 3.15 8.10
N PHE A 8 -10.95 3.34 9.35
CA PHE A 8 -10.12 3.99 10.37
C PHE A 8 -9.28 2.94 11.09
N TYR A 9 -8.05 2.72 10.64
CA TYR A 9 -7.12 1.82 11.33
C TYR A 9 -6.41 2.56 12.46
N LYS A 10 -6.66 2.13 13.71
CA LYS A 10 -6.04 2.69 14.91
C LYS A 10 -4.88 1.78 15.32
N THR A 11 -3.65 2.28 15.26
CA THR A 11 -2.49 1.59 15.87
C THR A 11 -2.67 1.49 17.38
N GLU A 12 -1.94 0.60 18.06
CA GLU A 12 -2.06 0.38 19.51
C GLU A 12 -1.85 1.67 20.34
N ASP A 13 -1.06 2.60 19.80
CA ASP A 13 -0.80 3.94 20.34
C ASP A 13 -1.94 4.96 20.09
N GLY A 14 -2.86 4.63 19.19
CA GLY A 14 -4.12 5.34 19.01
C GLY A 14 -4.10 6.54 18.06
N THR A 15 -2.96 6.83 17.44
CA THR A 15 -2.71 8.11 16.77
C THR A 15 -2.96 8.10 15.27
N VAL A 16 -2.87 6.94 14.61
CA VAL A 16 -2.93 6.88 13.15
C VAL A 16 -4.38 6.91 12.65
N LYS A 17 -4.71 7.87 11.77
CA LYS A 17 -5.98 7.95 11.03
C LYS A 17 -5.67 7.89 9.54
N ILE A 18 -5.94 6.75 8.90
CA ILE A 18 -5.69 6.56 7.47
C ILE A 18 -7.00 6.67 6.71
N ASP A 19 -7.14 7.71 5.91
CA ASP A 19 -8.26 7.85 4.98
C ASP A 19 -7.94 7.05 3.70
N THR A 20 -8.70 5.99 3.41
CA THR A 20 -8.42 5.09 2.27
C THR A 20 -9.71 4.46 1.75
N ILE A 21 -9.66 4.04 0.48
CA ILE A 21 -10.71 3.26 -0.15
C ILE A 21 -10.47 1.79 0.18
N PHE A 22 -11.42 1.18 0.87
CA PHE A 22 -11.53 -0.26 0.96
C PHE A 22 -12.53 -0.77 -0.07
N GLN A 23 -12.10 -1.71 -0.90
CA GLN A 23 -12.95 -2.34 -1.91
C GLN A 23 -12.44 -3.75 -2.19
N ASN A 24 -13.33 -4.74 -2.29
CA ASN A 24 -12.96 -6.12 -2.64
C ASN A 24 -11.82 -6.68 -1.76
N GLU A 25 -11.90 -6.46 -0.44
CA GLU A 25 -10.87 -6.89 0.52
C GLU A 25 -9.48 -6.29 0.27
N THR A 26 -9.40 -5.28 -0.59
CA THR A 26 -8.18 -4.57 -0.97
C THR A 26 -8.22 -3.15 -0.41
N ILE A 27 -7.12 -2.72 0.21
CA ILE A 27 -6.95 -1.36 0.72
C ILE A 27 -6.04 -0.58 -0.22
N TRP A 28 -6.48 0.59 -0.67
CA TRP A 28 -5.71 1.44 -1.57
C TRP A 28 -4.93 2.52 -0.79
N LEU A 29 -3.63 2.29 -0.59
CA LEU A 29 -2.77 3.19 0.19
C LEU A 29 -1.64 3.78 -0.66
N THR A 30 -1.27 5.01 -0.34
CA THR A 30 0.02 5.55 -0.80
C THR A 30 1.15 4.93 0.02
N GLN A 31 2.37 4.87 -0.54
CA GLN A 31 3.55 4.35 0.18
C GLN A 31 3.80 5.07 1.51
N LYS A 32 3.45 6.37 1.60
CA LYS A 32 3.54 7.15 2.85
C LYS A 32 2.55 6.63 3.89
N LYS A 33 1.29 6.42 3.53
CA LYS A 33 0.26 5.88 4.45
C LYS A 33 0.57 4.44 4.88
N MET A 34 1.14 3.63 3.99
CA MET A 34 1.65 2.30 4.37
C MET A 34 2.78 2.41 5.40
N ALA A 35 3.72 3.34 5.20
CA ALA A 35 4.81 3.58 6.14
C ALA A 35 4.28 3.98 7.53
N GLU A 36 3.27 4.85 7.58
CA GLU A 36 2.57 5.23 8.82
C GLU A 36 1.81 4.05 9.47
N LEU A 37 1.17 3.19 8.66
CA LEU A 37 0.43 2.02 9.15
C LEU A 37 1.35 0.98 9.81
N PHE A 38 2.49 0.71 9.20
CA PHE A 38 3.45 -0.30 9.65
C PHE A 38 4.53 0.26 10.58
N ASP A 39 4.47 1.54 10.94
CA ASP A 39 5.48 2.25 11.73
C ASP A 39 6.91 2.07 11.18
N VAL A 40 7.04 2.20 9.85
CA VAL A 40 8.34 2.11 9.15
C VAL A 40 8.62 3.39 8.37
N GLN A 41 9.86 3.53 7.93
CA GLN A 41 10.23 4.63 7.04
C GLN A 41 9.73 4.35 5.61
N ARG A 42 9.27 5.38 4.89
CA ARG A 42 8.84 5.26 3.48
C ARG A 42 9.84 4.49 2.58
N PRO A 43 11.17 4.70 2.68
CA PRO A 43 12.14 3.93 1.89
C PRO A 43 12.08 2.41 2.15
N ALA A 44 11.67 1.97 3.34
CA ALA A 44 11.49 0.55 3.63
C ALA A 44 10.33 -0.04 2.82
N ILE A 45 9.23 0.69 2.67
CA ILE A 45 8.11 0.30 1.79
C ILE A 45 8.58 0.23 0.34
N THR A 46 9.28 1.25 -0.16
CA THR A 46 9.82 1.24 -1.53
C THR A 46 10.76 0.05 -1.77
N LYS A 47 11.66 -0.23 -0.82
CA LYS A 47 12.56 -1.38 -0.88
C LYS A 47 11.79 -2.70 -0.88
N HIS A 48 10.75 -2.82 -0.05
CA HIS A 48 9.94 -4.04 0.03
C HIS A 48 9.21 -4.30 -1.29
N LEU A 49 8.60 -3.27 -1.90
CA LEU A 49 7.95 -3.40 -3.20
C LEU A 49 8.94 -3.84 -4.29
N LYS A 50 10.15 -3.26 -4.31
CA LYS A 50 11.20 -3.69 -5.25
C LYS A 50 11.59 -5.15 -5.04
N ASN A 51 11.77 -5.55 -3.79
CA ASN A 51 12.16 -6.92 -3.45
C ASN A 51 11.12 -7.96 -3.88
N ILE A 52 9.82 -7.65 -3.82
CA ILE A 52 8.74 -8.57 -4.26
C ILE A 52 8.90 -8.96 -5.73
N PHE A 53 9.30 -8.02 -6.58
CA PHE A 53 9.57 -8.28 -7.99
C PHE A 53 10.92 -9.00 -8.18
N GLU A 54 11.97 -8.57 -7.45
CA GLU A 54 13.29 -9.21 -7.52
C GLU A 54 13.29 -10.66 -7.01
N SER A 55 12.41 -11.00 -6.06
CA SER A 55 12.22 -12.36 -5.56
C SER A 55 11.32 -13.22 -6.45
N GLY A 56 10.62 -12.61 -7.42
CA GLY A 56 9.63 -13.29 -8.26
C GLY A 56 8.34 -13.65 -7.54
N GLU A 57 8.06 -13.05 -6.37
CA GLU A 57 6.78 -13.20 -5.66
C GLU A 57 5.61 -12.60 -6.45
N LEU A 58 5.90 -11.59 -7.28
CA LEU A 58 4.97 -11.01 -8.23
C LEU A 58 5.65 -10.79 -9.58
N ASP A 59 4.93 -11.09 -10.66
CA ASP A 59 5.39 -10.80 -12.02
C ASP A 59 5.01 -9.36 -12.39
N GLU A 60 6.01 -8.55 -12.74
CA GLU A 60 5.80 -7.16 -13.19
C GLU A 60 4.86 -7.08 -14.40
N GLN A 61 4.83 -8.12 -15.25
CA GLN A 61 4.01 -8.17 -16.46
C GLN A 61 2.51 -8.36 -16.17
N VAL A 62 2.13 -8.85 -14.99
CA VAL A 62 0.71 -9.07 -14.63
C VAL A 62 0.12 -7.91 -13.81
N VAL A 63 0.93 -6.91 -13.46
CA VAL A 63 0.47 -5.72 -12.74
C VAL A 63 -0.15 -4.72 -13.72
N SER A 64 -1.38 -4.29 -13.46
CA SER A 64 -2.20 -3.50 -14.39
C SER A 64 -1.82 -2.02 -14.52
N SER A 65 -0.60 -1.62 -14.15
CA SER A 65 -0.16 -0.21 -14.22
C SER A 65 1.09 -0.07 -15.08
N ILE A 66 0.86 -0.01 -16.40
CA ILE A 66 1.84 0.28 -17.47
C ILE A 66 2.38 1.73 -17.44
N LEU A 67 1.90 2.59 -16.52
CA LEU A 67 2.02 4.04 -16.65
C LEU A 67 2.89 4.76 -15.60
N GLU A 68 3.50 4.08 -14.63
CA GLU A 68 4.38 4.75 -13.67
C GLU A 68 5.85 4.40 -13.97
N HIS A 69 6.49 5.25 -14.77
CA HIS A 69 7.93 5.25 -15.01
C HIS A 69 8.69 5.30 -13.68
N THR A 70 9.37 4.22 -13.32
CA THR A 70 10.58 4.27 -12.51
C THR A 70 11.75 4.66 -13.43
N THR A 71 12.00 5.97 -13.53
CA THR A 71 13.34 6.48 -13.87
C THR A 71 14.10 6.74 -12.57
#